data_AF-A0A7X2D829-F1
#
_entry.id   AF-A0A7X2D829-F1
#
_cell.length_a   1.000
_cell.length_b   1.000
_cell.length_c   1.000
_cell.angle_alpha   90.00
_cell.angle_beta   90.00
_cell.angle_gamma   90.00
#
_symmetry.space_group_name_H-M   'P 1'
#
loop_
_entity.id
_entity.type
_entity.pdbx_description
1 polymer ?
#
loop_
_entity_poly.entity_id
_entity_poly.type
_entity_poly.pdbx_seq_one_letter_code
_entity_poly.pdbx_strand_id
1 'polypeptide(L)'
;QRAPTPSAAAELVIPGKKDLLELLENAKKRTLQLINNYLEISDSNLERIRNSFPFKQPYRPIEDLKQGIDELERRMISYLVQKGKLERNRFLNLSLNFERTSPGKKLELMKEELKRNIEKLVTLGQAKREKERENLFLWKNRLEDLSPLSVLKRGYSICFSHPGGETITEYKQVKQKEKIRVTLHKGEIYSEIYQIKRD
;
A
#
# COMPACT_ATOMS: atom_id res chain seq x y z
N GLN A 1 -114.33 8.74 -56.19
CA GLN A 1 -114.38 7.73 -57.28
C GLN A 1 -113.89 6.40 -56.72
N ARG A 2 -114.43 5.30 -57.23
CA ARG A 2 -114.34 3.93 -56.69
C ARG A 2 -112.93 3.34 -56.79
N ALA A 3 -112.58 2.47 -55.84
CA ALA A 3 -111.32 1.75 -55.76
C ALA A 3 -111.07 0.87 -57.01
N PRO A 4 -109.81 0.78 -57.51
CA PRO A 4 -109.46 -0.11 -58.60
C PRO A 4 -109.60 -1.58 -58.16
N THR A 5 -109.93 -2.45 -59.10
CA THR A 5 -110.06 -3.90 -58.89
C THR A 5 -108.74 -4.49 -58.34
N PRO A 6 -108.79 -5.56 -57.51
CA PRO A 6 -107.59 -6.16 -56.93
C PRO A 6 -106.55 -6.61 -57.98
N SER A 7 -106.99 -6.93 -59.20
CA SER A 7 -106.11 -7.25 -60.33
C SER A 7 -105.41 -6.02 -60.94
N ALA A 8 -106.08 -4.86 -61.00
CA ALA A 8 -105.49 -3.62 -61.51
C ALA A 8 -104.51 -3.00 -60.50
N ALA A 9 -104.76 -3.17 -59.20
CA ALA A 9 -103.80 -2.82 -58.15
C ALA A 9 -102.56 -3.75 -58.16
N ALA A 10 -102.73 -5.04 -58.51
CA ALA A 10 -101.62 -5.97 -58.65
C ALA A 10 -100.74 -5.65 -59.88
N GLU A 11 -101.33 -5.28 -61.02
CA GLU A 11 -100.56 -4.90 -62.22
C GLU A 11 -99.77 -3.58 -62.04
N LEU A 12 -100.25 -2.68 -61.19
CA LEU A 12 -99.54 -1.45 -60.78
C LEU A 12 -98.40 -1.70 -59.77
N VAL A 13 -98.39 -2.84 -59.07
CA VAL A 13 -97.41 -3.17 -58.02
C VAL A 13 -96.39 -4.20 -58.50
N ILE A 14 -96.67 -4.92 -59.60
CA ILE A 14 -95.76 -5.90 -60.18
C ILE A 14 -94.80 -5.18 -61.15
N PRO A 15 -93.48 -5.12 -60.86
CA PRO A 15 -92.51 -4.55 -61.78
C PRO A 15 -92.56 -5.27 -63.13
N GLY A 16 -92.52 -4.51 -64.22
CA GLY A 16 -92.56 -5.09 -65.56
C GLY A 16 -91.34 -5.96 -65.84
N LYS A 17 -91.43 -6.88 -66.81
CA LYS A 17 -90.28 -7.71 -67.24
C LYS A 17 -89.02 -6.88 -67.52
N LYS A 18 -89.19 -5.65 -68.02
CA LYS A 18 -88.10 -4.71 -68.31
C LYS A 18 -87.41 -4.22 -67.03
N ASP A 19 -88.17 -3.89 -65.99
CA ASP A 19 -87.64 -3.41 -64.71
C ASP A 19 -86.90 -4.53 -63.98
N LEU A 20 -87.41 -5.76 -64.03
CA LEU A 20 -86.72 -6.94 -63.49
C LEU A 20 -85.41 -7.24 -64.22
N LEU A 21 -85.37 -7.08 -65.54
CA LEU A 21 -84.13 -7.23 -66.33
C LEU A 21 -83.12 -6.13 -66.00
N GLU A 22 -83.58 -4.89 -65.79
CA GLU A 22 -82.70 -3.78 -65.38
C GLU A 22 -82.15 -3.99 -63.97
N LEU A 23 -82.97 -4.47 -63.03
CA LEU A 23 -82.52 -4.87 -61.69
C LEU A 23 -81.47 -5.99 -61.74
N LEU A 24 -81.69 -7.03 -62.55
CA LEU A 24 -80.74 -8.11 -62.74
C LEU A 24 -79.42 -7.63 -63.34
N GLU A 25 -79.46 -6.75 -64.34
CA GLU A 25 -78.26 -6.22 -64.98
C GLU A 25 -77.49 -5.29 -64.03
N ASN A 26 -78.18 -4.50 -63.22
CA ASN A 26 -77.56 -3.68 -62.18
C ASN A 26 -76.96 -4.53 -61.05
N ALA A 27 -77.64 -5.59 -60.63
CA ALA A 27 -77.11 -6.55 -59.66
C ALA A 27 -75.85 -7.22 -60.20
N LYS A 28 -75.87 -7.70 -61.46
CA LYS A 28 -74.71 -8.28 -62.14
C LYS A 28 -73.53 -7.31 -62.22
N LYS A 29 -73.76 -6.06 -62.64
CA LYS A 29 -72.72 -5.01 -62.68
C LYS A 29 -72.12 -4.76 -61.30
N ARG A 30 -72.95 -4.67 -60.26
CA ARG A 30 -72.49 -4.49 -58.89
C ARG A 30 -71.65 -5.68 -58.41
N THR A 31 -72.06 -6.91 -58.68
CA THR A 31 -71.30 -8.10 -58.31
C THR A 31 -69.95 -8.14 -59.02
N LEU A 32 -69.91 -7.83 -60.32
CA LEU A 32 -68.66 -7.77 -61.09
C LEU A 32 -67.72 -6.69 -60.54
N GLN A 33 -68.24 -5.52 -60.16
CA GLN A 33 -67.44 -4.46 -59.53
C GLN A 33 -66.86 -4.91 -58.18
N LEU A 34 -67.66 -5.58 -57.34
CA LEU A 34 -67.18 -6.09 -56.05
C LEU A 34 -66.10 -7.16 -56.23
N ILE A 35 -66.25 -8.05 -57.21
CA ILE A 35 -65.25 -9.07 -57.53
C ILE A 35 -63.95 -8.40 -57.99
N ASN A 36 -64.01 -7.43 -58.90
CA ASN A 36 -62.83 -6.74 -59.38
C ASN A 36 -62.09 -6.00 -58.26
N ASN A 37 -62.82 -5.28 -57.40
CA ASN A 37 -62.23 -4.61 -56.23
C ASN A 37 -61.57 -5.62 -55.27
N TYR A 38 -62.18 -6.78 -55.05
CA TYR A 38 -61.60 -7.83 -54.20
C TYR A 38 -60.31 -8.39 -54.81
N LEU A 39 -60.29 -8.61 -56.13
CA LEU A 39 -59.11 -9.09 -56.83
C LEU A 39 -57.98 -8.06 -56.81
N GLU A 40 -58.26 -6.77 -57.02
CA GLU A 40 -57.25 -5.70 -56.94
C GLU A 40 -56.63 -5.57 -55.55
N ILE A 41 -57.45 -5.64 -54.49
CA ILE A 41 -56.97 -5.62 -53.11
C ILE A 41 -56.13 -6.86 -52.81
N SER A 42 -56.55 -8.03 -53.30
CA SER A 42 -55.83 -9.29 -53.09
C SER A 42 -54.49 -9.29 -53.81
N ASP A 43 -54.43 -8.80 -55.05
CA ASP A 43 -53.21 -8.67 -55.84
C ASP A 43 -52.24 -7.66 -55.19
N SER A 44 -52.75 -6.52 -54.74
CA SER A 44 -51.98 -5.52 -53.98
C SER A 44 -51.39 -6.10 -52.68
N ASN A 45 -52.16 -6.94 -51.98
CA ASN A 45 -51.70 -7.62 -50.77
C ASN A 45 -50.61 -8.66 -51.09
N LEU A 46 -50.78 -9.41 -52.18
CA LEU A 46 -49.77 -10.37 -52.64
C LEU A 46 -48.47 -9.66 -53.01
N GLU A 47 -48.54 -8.58 -53.78
CA GLU A 47 -47.36 -7.78 -54.12
C GLU A 47 -46.71 -7.17 -52.88
N ARG A 48 -47.48 -6.73 -51.88
CA ARG A 48 -46.92 -6.26 -50.61
C ARG A 48 -46.19 -7.36 -49.84
N ILE A 49 -46.78 -8.57 -49.74
CA ILE A 49 -46.16 -9.71 -49.05
C ILE A 49 -44.91 -10.15 -49.80
N ARG A 50 -44.99 -10.32 -51.12
CA ARG A 50 -43.87 -10.64 -52.00
C ARG A 50 -42.74 -9.63 -51.87
N ASN A 51 -43.09 -8.35 -51.74
CA ASN A 51 -42.11 -7.29 -51.60
C ASN A 51 -41.62 -7.04 -50.18
N SER A 52 -42.21 -7.72 -49.18
CA SER A 52 -41.85 -7.53 -47.79
C SER A 52 -40.47 -8.10 -47.48
N PHE A 53 -39.79 -7.46 -46.53
CA PHE A 53 -38.42 -7.75 -46.15
C PHE A 53 -38.13 -9.24 -45.85
N PRO A 54 -39.00 -9.98 -45.12
CA PRO A 54 -38.76 -11.39 -44.83
C PRO A 54 -38.68 -12.29 -46.08
N PHE A 55 -39.36 -11.92 -47.17
CA PHE A 55 -39.34 -12.70 -48.43
C PHE A 55 -38.24 -12.24 -49.39
N LYS A 56 -37.82 -10.98 -49.33
CA LYS A 56 -36.66 -10.48 -50.10
C LYS A 56 -35.33 -10.98 -49.55
N GLN A 57 -35.22 -11.09 -48.22
CA GLN A 57 -33.99 -11.47 -47.53
C GLN A 57 -34.28 -12.45 -46.37
N PRO A 58 -34.70 -13.69 -46.67
CA PRO A 58 -35.09 -14.67 -45.65
C PRO A 58 -33.94 -15.05 -44.71
N TYR A 59 -32.70 -14.95 -45.17
CA TYR A 59 -31.51 -15.31 -44.39
C TYR A 59 -30.97 -14.18 -43.50
N ARG A 60 -31.37 -12.93 -43.72
CA ARG A 60 -30.83 -11.78 -42.98
C ARG A 60 -31.08 -11.84 -41.47
N PRO A 61 -32.27 -12.24 -40.99
CA PRO A 61 -32.48 -12.46 -39.54
C PRO A 61 -31.55 -13.54 -38.96
N ILE A 62 -31.20 -14.56 -39.74
CA ILE A 62 -30.27 -15.62 -39.32
C ILE A 62 -28.83 -15.08 -39.26
N GLU A 63 -28.45 -14.23 -40.22
CA GLU A 63 -27.15 -13.54 -40.22
C GLU A 63 -27.02 -12.60 -39.02
N ASP A 64 -28.06 -11.81 -38.71
CA ASP A 64 -28.09 -10.91 -37.55
C ASP A 64 -27.98 -11.71 -36.25
N LEU A 65 -28.69 -12.84 -36.13
CA LEU A 65 -28.59 -13.75 -34.98
C LEU A 65 -27.18 -14.36 -34.86
N LYS A 66 -26.58 -14.76 -35.98
CA LYS A 66 -25.21 -15.29 -36.00
C LYS A 66 -24.20 -14.23 -35.53
N GLN A 67 -24.32 -13.00 -36.02
CA GLN A 67 -23.49 -11.89 -35.58
C GLN A 67 -23.68 -11.60 -34.08
N GLY A 68 -24.91 -11.69 -33.59
CA GLY A 68 -25.21 -11.55 -32.17
C GLY A 68 -24.55 -12.65 -31.31
N ILE A 69 -24.55 -13.89 -31.79
CA ILE A 69 -23.85 -15.01 -31.13
C ILE A 69 -22.35 -14.74 -31.08
N ASP A 70 -21.73 -14.31 -32.19
CA ASP A 70 -20.30 -13.99 -32.26
C ASP A 70 -19.92 -12.86 -31.29
N GLU A 71 -20.77 -11.83 -31.15
CA GLU A 71 -20.55 -10.74 -30.20
C GLU A 71 -20.66 -11.22 -28.74
N LEU A 72 -21.68 -12.03 -28.43
CA LEU A 72 -21.86 -12.61 -27.10
C LEU A 72 -20.68 -13.51 -26.71
N GLU A 73 -20.18 -14.31 -27.65
CA GLU A 73 -18.99 -15.15 -27.45
C GLU A 73 -17.76 -14.29 -27.13
N ARG A 74 -17.48 -13.26 -27.93
CA ARG A 74 -16.36 -12.34 -27.70
C ARG A 74 -16.46 -11.64 -26.34
N ARG A 75 -17.65 -11.20 -25.95
CA ARG A 75 -17.91 -10.56 -24.65
C ARG A 75 -17.68 -11.54 -23.50
N MET A 76 -18.16 -12.77 -23.63
CA MET A 76 -17.97 -13.82 -22.63
C MET A 76 -16.49 -14.16 -22.44
N ILE A 77 -15.75 -14.39 -23.52
CA ILE A 77 -14.31 -14.67 -23.46
C ILE A 77 -13.57 -13.52 -22.79
N SER A 78 -13.87 -12.28 -23.18
CA SER A 78 -13.26 -11.08 -22.59
C SER A 78 -13.52 -10.98 -21.09
N TYR A 79 -14.76 -11.26 -20.66
CA TYR A 79 -15.13 -11.27 -19.25
C TYR A 79 -14.38 -12.35 -18.47
N LEU A 80 -14.33 -13.58 -18.98
CA LEU A 80 -13.64 -14.69 -18.32
C LEU A 80 -12.13 -14.41 -18.17
N VAL A 81 -11.49 -13.87 -19.20
CA VAL A 81 -10.08 -13.48 -19.14
C VAL A 81 -9.84 -12.38 -18.10
N GLN A 82 -10.68 -11.34 -18.10
CA GLN A 82 -10.55 -10.25 -17.11
C GLN A 82 -10.79 -10.75 -15.68
N LYS A 83 -11.82 -11.58 -15.47
CA LYS A 83 -12.13 -12.16 -14.16
C LYS A 83 -11.02 -13.09 -13.67
N GLY A 84 -10.48 -13.94 -14.54
CA GLY A 84 -9.34 -14.79 -14.22
C GLY A 84 -8.09 -13.99 -13.83
N LYS A 85 -7.80 -12.88 -14.54
CA LYS A 85 -6.72 -11.96 -14.16
C LYS A 85 -6.95 -11.32 -12.80
N LEU A 86 -8.18 -10.87 -12.51
CA LEU A 86 -8.52 -10.24 -11.23
C LEU A 86 -8.35 -11.22 -10.06
N GLU A 87 -8.89 -12.43 -10.16
CA GLU A 87 -8.77 -13.44 -9.11
C GLU A 87 -7.32 -13.90 -8.93
N ARG A 88 -6.54 -14.03 -10.02
CA ARG A 88 -5.10 -14.32 -9.92
C ARG A 88 -4.35 -13.21 -9.18
N ASN A 89 -4.62 -11.94 -9.48
CA ASN A 89 -4.02 -10.82 -8.77
C ASN A 89 -4.43 -10.79 -7.29
N ARG A 90 -5.70 -11.07 -6.98
CA ARG A 90 -6.19 -11.18 -5.61
C ARG A 90 -5.47 -12.30 -4.85
N PHE A 91 -5.33 -13.47 -5.47
CA PHE A 91 -4.61 -14.60 -4.90
C PHE A 91 -3.14 -14.24 -4.64
N LEU A 92 -2.44 -13.68 -5.63
CA LEU A 92 -1.05 -13.25 -5.47
C LEU A 92 -0.88 -12.23 -4.34
N ASN A 93 -1.77 -11.24 -4.25
CA ASN A 93 -1.74 -10.27 -3.17
C ASN A 93 -2.01 -10.91 -1.80
N LEU A 94 -2.95 -11.85 -1.71
CA LEU A 94 -3.23 -12.59 -0.48
C LEU A 94 -2.04 -13.47 -0.08
N SER A 95 -1.39 -14.15 -1.03
CA SER A 95 -0.19 -14.95 -0.79
C SER A 95 0.98 -14.08 -0.33
N LEU A 96 1.24 -12.95 -1.00
CA LEU A 96 2.29 -12.01 -0.60
C LEU A 96 2.01 -11.40 0.77
N ASN A 97 0.75 -11.04 1.05
CA ASN A 97 0.36 -10.56 2.36
C ASN A 97 0.54 -11.65 3.41
N PHE A 98 0.17 -12.90 3.13
CA PHE A 98 0.36 -14.02 4.04
C PHE A 98 1.84 -14.26 4.34
N GLU A 99 2.73 -14.17 3.35
CA GLU A 99 4.18 -14.26 3.60
C GLU A 99 4.73 -13.09 4.43
N ARG A 100 4.19 -11.88 4.23
CA ARG A 100 4.61 -10.67 4.95
C ARG A 100 4.04 -10.56 6.36
N THR A 101 2.80 -10.98 6.55
CA THR A 101 2.11 -10.98 7.84
C THR A 101 2.33 -12.27 8.60
N SER A 102 2.93 -13.31 7.97
CA SER A 102 3.30 -14.56 8.64
C SER A 102 4.03 -14.20 9.93
N PRO A 103 3.39 -14.45 11.08
CA PRO A 103 3.98 -14.11 12.36
C PRO A 103 5.33 -14.77 12.53
N GLY A 104 5.57 -15.92 11.88
CA GLY A 104 6.85 -16.63 11.86
C GLY A 104 7.99 -15.80 11.26
N LYS A 105 7.83 -15.23 10.06
CA LYS A 105 8.88 -14.46 9.39
C LYS A 105 9.15 -13.14 10.12
N LYS A 106 8.09 -12.49 10.63
CA LYS A 106 8.23 -11.30 11.48
C LYS A 106 8.96 -11.63 12.79
N LEU A 107 8.67 -12.78 13.39
CA LEU A 107 9.31 -13.26 14.61
C LEU A 107 10.78 -13.63 14.38
N GLU A 108 11.13 -14.21 13.23
CA GLU A 108 12.52 -14.44 12.83
C GLU A 108 13.30 -13.13 12.68
N LEU A 109 12.75 -12.16 11.95
CA LEU A 109 13.38 -10.84 11.79
C LEU A 109 13.55 -10.13 13.14
N MET A 110 12.54 -10.17 14.01
CA MET A 110 12.64 -9.59 15.36
C MET A 110 13.65 -10.33 16.25
N LYS A 111 13.79 -11.65 16.12
CA LYS A 111 14.83 -12.43 16.82
C LYS A 111 16.22 -12.05 16.34
N GLU A 112 16.42 -11.87 15.04
CA GLU A 112 17.70 -11.42 14.49
C GLU A 112 18.04 -10.00 14.94
N GLU A 113 17.08 -9.08 14.90
CA GLU A 113 17.26 -7.71 15.42
C GLU A 113 17.61 -7.71 16.90
N LEU A 114 16.90 -8.52 17.70
CA LEU A 114 17.20 -8.67 19.12
C LEU A 114 18.62 -9.19 19.34
N LYS A 115 19.04 -10.22 18.59
CA LYS A 115 20.40 -10.76 18.67
C LYS A 115 21.44 -9.71 18.33
N ARG A 116 21.27 -8.97 17.22
CA ARG A 116 22.16 -7.87 16.82
C ARG A 116 22.24 -6.78 17.90
N ASN A 117 21.11 -6.41 18.50
CA ASN A 117 21.06 -5.40 19.54
C ASN A 117 21.75 -5.86 20.83
N ILE A 118 21.61 -7.13 21.21
CA ILE A 118 22.34 -7.71 22.36
C ILE A 118 23.84 -7.69 22.09
N GLU A 119 24.30 -8.16 20.93
CA GLU A 119 25.72 -8.13 20.55
C GLU A 119 26.27 -6.70 20.56
N LYS A 120 25.51 -5.74 20.03
CA LYS A 120 25.87 -4.32 20.06
C LYS A 120 25.93 -3.74 21.48
N LEU A 121 25.00 -4.11 22.36
CA LEU A 121 25.01 -3.67 23.76
C LEU A 121 26.22 -4.22 24.51
N VAL A 122 26.56 -5.49 24.29
CA VAL A 122 27.74 -6.13 24.91
C VAL A 122 29.02 -5.44 24.47
N THR A 123 29.20 -5.22 23.17
CA THR A 123 30.40 -4.55 22.62
C THR A 123 30.52 -3.10 23.09
N LEU A 124 29.44 -2.31 23.07
CA LEU A 124 29.44 -0.95 23.60
C LEU A 124 29.70 -0.90 25.11
N GLY A 125 29.15 -1.86 25.85
CA GLY A 125 29.37 -1.99 27.29
C GLY A 125 30.83 -2.31 27.63
N GLN A 126 31.44 -3.22 26.88
CA GLN A 126 32.86 -3.55 27.02
C GLN A 126 33.75 -2.35 26.70
N ALA A 127 33.52 -1.68 25.56
CA ALA A 127 34.27 -0.49 25.18
C ALA A 127 34.17 0.64 26.21
N LYS A 128 32.97 0.84 26.79
CA LYS A 128 32.78 1.84 27.86
C LYS A 128 33.56 1.48 29.13
N ARG A 129 33.52 0.21 29.55
CA ARG A 129 34.29 -0.27 30.71
C ARG A 129 35.79 -0.13 30.51
N GLU A 130 36.28 -0.44 29.31
CA GLU A 130 37.70 -0.30 28.95
C GLU A 130 38.15 1.16 29.06
N LYS A 131 37.38 2.08 28.48
CA LYS A 131 37.62 3.51 28.57
C LYS A 131 37.59 4.04 30.00
N GLU A 132 36.65 3.58 30.83
CA GLU A 132 36.61 3.94 32.25
C GLU A 132 37.83 3.40 33.01
N ARG A 133 38.32 2.21 32.66
CA ARG A 133 39.52 1.61 33.26
C ARG A 133 40.79 2.36 32.87
N GLU A 134 40.92 2.77 31.61
CA GLU A 134 42.01 3.62 31.13
C GLU A 134 42.02 4.97 31.87
N ASN A 135 40.85 5.61 32.00
CA ASN A 135 40.72 6.85 32.75
C ASN A 135 41.11 6.67 34.22
N LEU A 136 40.66 5.59 34.86
CA LEU A 136 41.02 5.28 36.25
C LEU A 136 42.54 5.11 36.39
N PHE A 137 43.18 4.42 35.45
CA PHE A 137 44.63 4.24 35.44
C PHE A 137 45.37 5.57 35.27
N LEU A 138 44.90 6.44 34.38
CA LEU A 138 45.45 7.79 34.19
C LEU A 138 45.34 8.62 35.47
N TRP A 139 44.17 8.62 36.13
CA TRP A 139 43.97 9.33 37.39
C TRP A 139 44.81 8.76 38.52
N LYS A 140 44.98 7.44 38.58
CA LYS A 140 45.87 6.79 39.54
C LYS A 140 47.32 7.28 39.36
N ASN A 141 47.83 7.30 38.13
CA ASN A 141 49.19 7.76 37.85
C ASN A 141 49.36 9.25 38.20
N ARG A 142 48.39 10.09 37.85
CA ARG A 142 48.40 11.51 38.24
C ARG A 142 48.43 11.70 39.75
N LEU A 143 47.66 10.90 40.48
CA LEU A 143 47.64 10.96 41.94
C LEU A 143 48.97 10.50 42.54
N GLU A 144 49.58 9.43 41.98
CA GLU A 144 50.91 8.96 42.39
C GLU A 144 51.98 10.04 42.14
N ASP A 145 51.95 10.71 41.00
CA ASP A 145 52.88 11.80 40.66
C ASP A 145 52.74 13.02 41.57
N LEU A 146 51.53 13.33 42.01
CA LEU A 146 51.22 14.45 42.91
C LEU A 146 51.41 14.11 44.39
N SER A 147 51.72 12.85 44.72
CA SER A 147 51.93 12.44 46.13
C SER A 147 53.28 12.97 46.66
N PRO A 148 53.35 13.50 47.90
CA PRO A 148 54.62 13.93 48.52
C PRO A 148 55.69 12.82 48.57
N LEU A 149 55.26 11.55 48.57
CA LEU A 149 56.12 10.38 48.46
C LEU A 149 56.88 10.29 47.12
N SER A 150 56.29 10.76 46.02
CA SER A 150 56.92 10.75 44.69
C SER A 150 58.09 11.73 44.62
N VAL A 151 57.97 12.88 45.29
CA VAL A 151 59.03 13.88 45.43
C VAL A 151 60.20 13.29 46.22
N LEU A 152 59.91 12.60 47.33
CA LEU A 152 60.94 11.91 48.11
C LEU A 152 61.61 10.77 47.30
N LYS A 153 60.85 9.99 46.52
CA LYS A 153 61.37 8.93 45.62
C LYS A 153 62.36 9.45 44.58
N ARG A 154 62.21 10.68 44.09
CA ARG A 154 63.10 11.32 43.10
C ARG A 154 64.45 11.78 43.70
N GLY A 155 64.72 11.46 44.97
CA GLY A 155 66.00 11.76 45.63
C GLY A 155 66.03 13.09 46.38
N TYR A 156 64.89 13.78 46.48
CA TYR A 156 64.75 14.97 47.32
C TYR A 156 64.51 14.57 48.77
N SER A 157 65.03 15.37 49.69
CA SER A 157 64.85 15.20 51.12
C SER A 157 64.15 16.41 51.71
N ILE A 158 63.26 16.20 52.67
CA ILE A 158 62.64 17.30 53.41
C ILE A 158 63.37 17.46 54.75
N CYS A 159 63.87 18.65 55.01
CA CYS A 159 64.60 18.98 56.23
C CYS A 159 63.66 19.62 57.25
N PHE A 160 63.71 19.13 58.49
CA PHE A 160 62.96 19.63 59.63
C PHE A 160 63.90 20.08 60.75
N SER A 161 63.50 21.13 61.47
CA SER A 161 64.12 21.56 62.73
C SER A 161 63.90 20.49 63.82
N HIS A 162 64.89 20.28 64.69
CA HIS A 162 64.76 19.38 65.85
C HIS A 162 65.13 20.12 67.15
N PRO A 163 64.25 20.17 68.17
CA PRO A 163 63.04 19.36 68.37
C PRO A 163 61.74 19.90 67.74
N GLY A 164 61.74 21.13 67.22
CA GLY A 164 60.51 21.87 66.87
C GLY A 164 59.68 21.33 65.70
N GLY A 165 60.25 20.50 64.82
CA GLY A 165 59.53 19.84 63.74
C GLY A 165 59.12 20.75 62.56
N GLU A 166 59.51 22.03 62.59
CA GLU A 166 59.21 22.98 61.50
C GLU A 166 60.02 22.66 60.24
N THR A 167 59.42 22.85 59.06
CA THR A 167 60.10 22.59 57.78
C THR A 167 61.07 23.71 57.45
N ILE A 168 62.32 23.35 57.16
CA ILE A 168 63.38 24.29 56.80
C ILE A 168 63.42 24.38 55.28
N THR A 169 63.05 25.53 54.72
CA THR A 169 63.09 25.81 53.28
C THR A 169 64.16 26.85 52.92
N GLU A 170 64.58 27.68 53.87
CA GLU A 170 65.56 28.75 53.66
C GLU A 170 66.72 28.67 54.66
N TYR A 171 67.93 29.03 54.22
CA TYR A 171 69.14 28.99 55.06
C TYR A 171 69.06 29.93 56.29
N LYS A 172 68.20 30.95 56.28
CA LYS A 172 68.03 31.92 57.39
C LYS A 172 67.30 31.32 58.59
N GLN A 173 66.61 30.20 58.41
CA GLN A 173 65.77 29.56 59.42
C GLN A 173 66.59 28.68 60.38
N VAL A 174 67.89 28.54 60.15
CA VAL A 174 68.76 27.66 60.94
C VAL A 174 70.07 28.36 61.33
N LYS A 175 70.68 27.92 62.43
CA LYS A 175 71.98 28.39 62.90
C LYS A 175 73.02 27.27 62.90
N GLN A 176 74.29 27.66 62.87
CA GLN A 176 75.40 26.72 62.99
C GLN A 176 75.31 25.98 64.35
N LYS A 177 75.55 24.66 64.33
CA LYS A 177 75.39 23.74 65.46
C LYS A 177 73.95 23.38 65.88
N GLU A 178 72.94 23.82 65.12
CA GLU A 178 71.56 23.34 65.35
C GLU A 178 71.36 21.93 64.79
N LYS A 179 70.52 21.15 65.47
CA LYS A 179 70.16 19.78 65.07
C LYS A 179 69.02 19.82 64.06
N ILE A 180 69.16 19.02 63.02
CA ILE A 180 68.16 18.87 61.96
C ILE A 180 67.80 17.39 61.78
N ARG A 181 66.55 17.16 61.36
CA ARG A 181 66.04 15.86 60.95
C ARG A 181 65.73 15.91 59.46
N VAL A 182 66.35 15.04 58.69
CA VAL A 182 66.17 14.94 57.25
C VAL A 182 65.38 13.68 56.94
N THR A 183 64.17 13.83 56.40
CA THR A 183 63.33 12.70 56.00
C THR A 183 63.59 12.36 54.53
N LEU A 184 63.97 11.10 54.29
CA LEU A 184 64.22 10.55 52.97
C LEU A 184 63.03 9.72 52.48
N HIS A 185 63.10 9.24 51.24
CA HIS A 185 62.13 8.24 50.73
C HIS A 185 61.98 7.02 51.65
N LYS A 186 63.08 6.59 52.28
CA LYS A 186 63.09 5.53 53.29
C LYS A 186 64.04 5.91 54.41
N GLY A 187 63.51 6.07 55.62
CA GLY A 187 64.28 6.38 56.82
C GLY A 187 64.49 7.88 57.06
N GLU A 188 65.09 8.18 58.21
CA GLU A 188 65.35 9.54 58.68
C GLU A 188 66.82 9.65 59.10
N ILE A 189 67.45 10.77 58.78
CA ILE A 189 68.82 11.08 59.17
C ILE A 189 68.79 12.26 60.14
N TYR A 190 69.48 12.11 61.26
CA TYR A 190 69.73 13.20 62.20
C TYR A 190 71.13 13.76 61.96
N SER A 191 71.23 15.07 61.82
CA SER A 191 72.51 15.74 61.58
C SER A 191 72.57 17.07 62.31
N GLU A 192 73.77 17.64 62.36
CA GLU A 192 74.04 18.94 62.96
C GLU A 192 74.65 19.86 61.89
N ILE A 193 74.26 21.12 61.89
CA ILE A 193 74.72 22.08 60.87
C ILE A 193 76.17 22.47 61.12
N TYR A 194 77.07 21.94 60.29
CA TYR A 194 78.50 22.26 60.35
C TYR A 194 78.81 23.67 59.85
N GLN A 195 78.22 24.09 58.72
CA GLN A 195 78.51 25.38 58.09
C GLN A 195 77.31 25.85 57.25
N ILE A 196 77.03 27.15 57.28
CA ILE A 196 75.99 27.78 56.46
C ILE A 196 76.68 28.67 55.43
N LYS A 197 76.51 28.34 54.14
CA LYS A 197 76.97 29.18 53.03
C LYS A 197 75.80 30.02 52.54
N ARG A 198 76.04 31.32 52.35
CA ARG A 198 75.04 32.26 51.82
C ARG A 198 75.29 32.37 50.32
N ASP A 199 74.29 32.02 49.53
CA ASP A 199 74.20 32.36 48.11
C ASP A 199 73.41 33.68 47.95
#